data_AF-A0A7X7F3E2-F1
#
_entry.id   AF-A0A7X7F3E2-F1
#
_cell.length_a   1.000
_cell.length_b   1.000
_cell.length_c   1.000
_cell.angle_alpha   90.00
_cell.angle_beta   90.00
_cell.angle_gamma   90.00
#
_symmetry.space_group_name_H-M   'P 1'
#
loop_
_entity.id
_entity.type
_entity.pdbx_description
1 polymer ?
#
loop_
_entity_poly.entity_id
_entity_poly.type
_entity_poly.pdbx_seq_one_letter_code
_entity_poly.pdbx_strand_id
1 'polypeptide(L)'
;MQKSLDQKIVRILADPSCKDFILADAKDADMAFGLSAPGKSPEHYADEARFRTLAEYRQLMREIVAQGFVDIMLMSASTNELL
;
A
#
# COMPACT_ATOMS: atom_id res chain seq x y z
N MET A 1 7.59 -18.40 -9.32
CA MET A 1 7.48 -17.07 -9.98
C MET A 1 8.45 -16.14 -9.30
N GLN A 2 9.33 -15.45 -10.04
CA GLN A 2 10.26 -14.49 -9.45
C GLN A 2 9.52 -13.17 -9.15
N LYS A 3 9.73 -12.56 -7.99
CA LYS A 3 9.10 -11.28 -7.64
C LYS A 3 9.81 -10.13 -8.36
N SER A 4 9.05 -9.10 -8.75
CA SER A 4 9.59 -7.89 -9.39
C SER A 4 10.61 -7.16 -8.51
N LEU A 5 10.36 -7.10 -7.20
CA LEU A 5 11.29 -6.51 -6.22
C LEU A 5 12.67 -7.19 -6.25
N ASP A 6 12.71 -8.52 -6.30
CA ASP A 6 13.97 -9.27 -6.34
C ASP A 6 14.81 -8.88 -7.57
N GLN A 7 14.15 -8.73 -8.72
CA GLN A 7 14.79 -8.31 -9.97
C GLN A 7 15.33 -6.88 -9.89
N LYS A 8 14.57 -5.95 -9.29
CA LYS A 8 15.02 -4.57 -9.09
C LYS A 8 16.22 -4.50 -8.14
N ILE A 9 16.18 -5.22 -7.03
CA ILE A 9 17.30 -5.27 -6.06
C ILE A 9 18.58 -5.76 -6.77
N VAL A 10 18.49 -6.83 -7.55
CA VAL A 10 19.65 -7.35 -8.30
C VAL A 10 20.23 -6.29 -9.24
N ARG A 11 19.38 -5.54 -9.97
CA ARG A 11 19.83 -4.49 -10.88
C ARG A 11 20.48 -3.32 -10.15
N ILE A 12 19.87 -2.84 -9.07
CA ILE A 12 20.40 -1.74 -8.26
C ILE A 12 21.75 -2.13 -7.63
N LEU A 13 21.90 -3.38 -7.17
CA LEU A 13 23.16 -3.87 -6.61
C LEU A 13 24.25 -4.04 -7.69
N ALA A 14 23.88 -4.42 -8.91
CA ALA A 14 24.82 -4.56 -10.02
C ALA A 14 25.27 -3.20 -10.58
N ASP A 15 24.36 -2.22 -10.63
CA ASP A 15 24.63 -0.87 -11.08
C ASP A 15 23.83 0.16 -10.24
N PRO A 16 24.46 0.80 -9.25
CA PRO A 16 23.82 1.84 -8.44
C PRO A 16 23.42 3.10 -9.22
N SER A 17 23.89 3.28 -10.46
CA SER A 17 23.53 4.40 -11.33
C SER A 17 22.31 4.14 -12.21
N CYS A 18 21.74 2.93 -12.15
CA CYS A 18 20.53 2.59 -12.88
C CYS A 18 19.34 3.47 -12.42
N LYS A 19 18.28 3.49 -13.23
CA LYS A 19 17.08 4.30 -12.96
C LYS A 19 16.01 3.55 -12.17
N ASP A 20 16.29 2.33 -11.75
CA ASP A 20 15.33 1.54 -10.97
C ASP A 20 15.20 2.14 -9.56
N PHE A 21 13.97 2.17 -9.06
CA PHE A 21 13.66 2.58 -7.70
C PHE A 21 12.60 1.65 -7.10
N ILE A 22 12.57 1.62 -5.77
CA ILE A 22 11.61 0.84 -4.99
C ILE A 22 10.44 1.76 -4.64
N LEU A 23 9.25 1.40 -5.09
CA LEU A 23 8.01 2.07 -4.72
C LEU A 23 7.36 1.33 -3.56
N ALA A 24 7.21 2.02 -2.42
CA ALA A 24 6.53 1.48 -1.25
C ALA A 24 5.26 2.27 -0.94
N ASP A 25 4.14 1.57 -0.72
CA ASP A 25 2.90 2.16 -0.20
C ASP A 25 2.80 1.86 1.30
N ALA A 26 2.69 2.91 2.12
CA ALA A 26 2.64 2.81 3.58
C ALA A 26 1.19 2.84 4.09
N LYS A 27 0.50 1.69 4.03
CA LYS A 27 -0.86 1.50 4.57
C LYS A 27 -0.87 0.87 5.96
N ASP A 28 -0.02 1.38 6.84
CA ASP A 28 -0.04 1.04 8.25
C ASP A 28 -0.88 2.08 9.01
N ALA A 29 -2.15 1.75 9.27
CA ALA A 29 -3.05 2.64 9.99
C ALA A 29 -2.69 2.76 11.48
N ASP A 30 -2.12 1.69 12.06
CA ASP A 30 -1.73 1.64 13.48
C ASP A 30 -0.57 2.61 13.78
N MET A 31 0.32 2.84 12.81
CA MET A 31 1.43 3.80 12.92
C MET A 31 1.05 5.26 12.59
N ALA A 32 -0.19 5.51 12.18
CA ALA A 32 -0.69 6.85 11.85
C ALA A 32 -1.66 7.35 12.94
N PHE A 33 -2.92 7.57 12.58
CA PHE A 33 -4.01 7.94 13.48
C PHE A 33 -5.18 6.96 13.37
N GLY A 34 -4.89 5.70 13.03
CA GLY A 34 -5.90 4.69 12.71
C GLY A 34 -6.58 4.94 11.36
N LEU A 35 -7.73 4.32 11.17
CA LEU A 35 -8.50 4.32 9.90
C LEU A 35 -9.01 5.68 9.45
N SER A 36 -9.00 6.69 10.32
CA SER A 36 -9.40 8.06 9.99
C SER A 36 -8.29 8.85 9.29
N ALA A 37 -7.02 8.41 9.39
CA ALA A 37 -5.88 9.10 8.81
C ALA A 37 -5.97 9.33 7.28
N PRO A 38 -6.50 8.38 6.47
CA PRO A 38 -6.70 8.59 5.02
C PRO A 38 -7.85 9.54 4.67
N GLY A 39 -8.54 10.11 5.67
CA GLY A 39 -9.72 10.96 5.47
C GLY A 39 -11.01 10.17 5.21
N LYS A 40 -12.08 10.94 5.03
CA LYS A 40 -13.39 10.42 4.57
C LYS A 40 -13.27 9.95 3.12
N SER A 41 -14.17 9.06 2.68
CA SER A 41 -14.13 8.54 1.30
C SER A 41 -14.08 9.68 0.27
N PRO A 42 -13.28 9.54 -0.81
CA PRO A 42 -13.04 10.60 -1.81
C PRO A 42 -14.31 10.98 -2.59
N GLU A 43 -15.33 10.14 -2.52
CA GLU A 43 -16.70 10.44 -2.88
C GLU A 43 -17.29 11.41 -1.84
N HIS A 44 -16.98 12.71 -2.00
CA HIS A 44 -17.58 13.81 -1.25
C HIS A 44 -19.08 13.93 -1.57
N TYR A 45 -19.89 12.92 -1.23
CA TYR A 45 -21.32 13.10 -1.07
C TYR A 45 -21.50 13.88 0.23
N ALA A 46 -21.91 15.14 0.10
CA ALA A 46 -22.01 16.11 1.19
C ALA A 46 -22.84 15.63 2.40
N ASP A 47 -23.65 14.58 2.21
CA ASP A 47 -24.60 14.07 3.17
C ASP A 47 -24.13 12.79 3.91
N GLU A 48 -23.04 12.13 3.50
CA GLU A 48 -22.63 10.82 4.06
C GLU A 48 -21.10 10.65 4.19
N ALA A 49 -20.41 11.66 4.71
CA ALA A 49 -18.97 11.58 4.82
C ALA A 49 -18.54 10.67 5.99
N ARG A 50 -18.55 9.35 5.77
CA ARG A 50 -18.10 8.31 6.71
C ARG A 50 -16.63 7.95 6.50
N PHE A 51 -16.00 7.46 7.57
CA PHE A 51 -14.69 6.83 7.46
C PHE A 51 -14.82 5.47 6.79
N ARG A 52 -13.74 5.04 6.13
CA ARG A 52 -13.66 3.67 5.61
C ARG A 52 -13.65 2.67 6.76
N THR A 53 -14.30 1.54 6.54
CA THR A 53 -14.18 0.35 7.39
C THR A 53 -12.84 -0.34 7.17
N LEU A 54 -12.44 -1.21 8.10
CA LEU A 54 -11.25 -2.08 7.92
C LEU A 54 -11.33 -2.93 6.66
N ALA A 55 -12.52 -3.43 6.32
CA ALA A 55 -12.72 -4.26 5.14
C ALA A 55 -12.46 -3.48 3.85
N GLU A 56 -13.00 -2.26 3.75
CA GLU A 56 -12.77 -1.36 2.60
C GLU A 56 -11.29 -0.95 2.51
N TYR A 57 -10.65 -0.68 3.64
CA TYR A 57 -9.23 -0.34 3.67
C TYR A 57 -8.34 -1.49 3.16
N ARG A 58 -8.64 -2.72 3.58
CA ARG A 58 -7.96 -3.94 3.09
C ARG A 58 -8.22 -4.21 1.62
N GLN A 59 -9.43 -3.94 1.16
CA GLN A 59 -9.78 -4.09 -0.24
C GLN A 59 -8.96 -3.13 -1.11
N LEU A 60 -8.79 -1.88 -0.67
CA LEU A 60 -7.91 -0.92 -1.35
C LEU A 60 -6.44 -1.38 -1.40
N MET A 61 -5.93 -2.02 -0.34
CA MET A 61 -4.59 -2.61 -0.37
C MET A 61 -4.47 -3.66 -1.47
N ARG A 62 -5.46 -4.56 -1.59
CA ARG A 62 -5.48 -5.57 -2.64
C ARG A 62 -5.54 -4.95 -4.04
N GLU A 63 -6.38 -3.93 -4.22
CA GLU A 63 -6.51 -3.22 -5.50
C GLU A 63 -5.21 -2.53 -5.91
N ILE A 64 -4.50 -1.90 -4.96
CA ILE A 64 -3.21 -1.25 -5.23
C ILE A 64 -2.13 -2.28 -5.57
N VAL A 65 -2.06 -3.40 -4.83
CA VAL A 65 -1.12 -4.49 -5.14
C VAL A 65 -1.43 -5.08 -6.51
N ALA A 66 -2.70 -5.24 -6.88
CA ALA A 66 -3.12 -5.77 -8.17
C ALA A 66 -2.71 -4.89 -9.37
N GLN A 67 -2.46 -3.59 -9.17
CA GLN A 67 -1.91 -2.72 -10.22
C GLN A 67 -0.47 -3.09 -10.61
N GLY A 68 0.26 -3.80 -9.74
CA GLY A 68 1.61 -4.28 -10.02
C GLY A 68 2.71 -3.23 -10.02
N PHE A 69 2.42 -1.99 -9.57
CA PHE A 69 3.41 -0.90 -9.50
C PHE A 69 4.19 -0.86 -8.17
N VAL A 70 3.54 -1.25 -7.08
CA VAL A 70 4.13 -1.20 -5.73
C VAL A 70 5.02 -2.42 -5.51
N ASP A 71 6.26 -2.18 -5.08
CA ASP A 71 7.22 -3.23 -4.74
C ASP A 71 7.06 -3.72 -3.30
N ILE A 72 6.66 -2.80 -2.40
CA ILE A 72 6.47 -3.07 -0.96
C ILE A 72 5.17 -2.43 -0.47
N MET A 73 4.27 -3.24 0.09
CA MET A 73 3.11 -2.74 0.83
C MET A 73 3.42 -2.87 2.32
N LEU A 74 3.58 -1.75 3.03
CA LEU A 74 3.71 -1.74 4.50
C LEU A 74 2.31 -1.70 5.10
N MET A 75 2.07 -2.57 6.08
CA MET A 75 0.74 -2.84 6.62
C MET A 75 0.84 -3.06 8.12
N SER A 76 -0.20 -2.69 8.85
CA SER A 76 -0.33 -3.05 10.27
C SER A 76 -0.31 -4.58 10.43
N ALA A 77 0.32 -5.08 11.49
CA ALA A 77 0.44 -6.53 11.73
C ALA A 77 -0.92 -7.25 11.73
N SER A 78 -1.93 -6.63 12.35
CA SER A 78 -3.31 -7.13 12.40
C SER A 78 -3.96 -7.31 11.02
N THR A 79 -3.51 -6.55 10.02
CA THR A 79 -3.98 -6.67 8.64
C THR A 79 -3.13 -7.67 7.85
N ASN A 80 -1.82 -7.68 8.07
CA ASN A 80 -0.92 -8.62 7.40
C ASN A 80 -1.19 -10.09 7.76
N GLU A 81 -1.65 -10.38 8.98
CA GLU A 81 -2.07 -11.74 9.37
C GLU A 81 -3.34 -12.23 8.65
N LEU A 82 -4.08 -11.34 7.98
CA LEU A 82 -5.37 -11.65 7.34
C LEU A 82 -5.35 -11.62 5.81
N LEU A 83 -4.33 -11.01 5.19
CA LEU A 83 -4.22 -10.86 3.72
C LEU A 83 -3.17 -11.80 3.15
#